data_AF-A0A9P0NLR0-F1
#
_entry.id   AF-A0A9P0NLR0-F1
#
_cell.length_a   1.000
_cell.length_b   1.000
_cell.length_c   1.000
_cell.angle_alpha   90.00
_cell.angle_beta   90.00
_cell.angle_gamma   90.00
#
_symmetry.space_group_name_H-M   'P 1'
#
loop_
_entity.id
_entity.type
_entity.pdbx_description
1 polymer ?
#
loop_
_entity_poly.entity_id
_entity_poly.type
_entity_poly.pdbx_seq_one_letter_code
_entity_poly.pdbx_strand_id
1 'polypeptide(L)'
;MGGSSYIELPAYIDRKRATINPQNVDRNCFKWAILARHVTGTAVCRVGQNYMQHEDKYNFDGITFPTPISDITKFEKNNLNVSINVYGLDKKFQIPKLHYTATHHLSHQTPPSEQRPF
;
A
#
# COMPACT_ATOMS: atom_id res chain seq x y z
N MET A 1 1.21 -15.99 -10.69
CA MET A 1 0.77 -15.08 -9.60
C MET A 1 -0.49 -15.68 -9.00
N GLY A 2 -0.58 -15.76 -7.67
CA GLY A 2 -1.76 -16.29 -6.98
C GLY A 2 -1.89 -15.63 -5.61
N GLY A 3 -3.10 -15.61 -5.06
CA GLY A 3 -3.34 -15.11 -3.70
C GLY A 3 -2.72 -16.01 -2.61
N SER A 4 -2.62 -15.50 -1.40
CA SER A 4 -2.09 -16.20 -0.23
C SER A 4 -2.60 -15.57 1.08
N SER A 5 -1.96 -15.91 2.20
CA SER A 5 -1.96 -15.06 3.41
C SER A 5 -1.14 -13.79 3.20
N TYR A 6 -1.03 -12.96 4.23
CA TYR A 6 -0.24 -11.73 4.22
C TYR A 6 1.17 -11.93 3.63
N ILE A 7 1.51 -11.04 2.69
CA ILE A 7 2.86 -10.88 2.14
C ILE A 7 3.28 -9.44 2.39
N GLU A 8 4.49 -9.25 2.92
CA GLU A 8 5.04 -7.91 3.13
C GLU A 8 5.25 -7.19 1.79
N LEU A 9 4.85 -5.91 1.75
CA LEU A 9 5.13 -5.06 0.61
C LEU A 9 6.64 -4.75 0.55
N PRO A 10 7.22 -4.64 -0.66
CA PRO A 10 8.53 -4.04 -0.81
C PRO A 10 8.58 -2.64 -0.16
N ALA A 11 9.66 -2.36 0.57
CA ALA A 11 9.80 -1.15 1.39
C ALA A 11 9.59 0.18 0.63
N TYR A 12 9.78 0.22 -0.69
CA TYR A 12 9.54 1.42 -1.48
C TYR A 12 8.06 1.69 -1.77
N ILE A 13 7.19 0.67 -1.71
CA ILE A 13 5.74 0.83 -1.80
C ILE A 13 5.19 1.15 -0.42
N ASP A 14 5.60 0.38 0.58
CA ASP A 14 5.14 0.55 1.96
C ASP A 14 5.39 1.97 2.49
N ARG A 15 6.61 2.50 2.27
CA ARG A 15 6.97 3.87 2.67
C ARG A 15 6.14 4.97 2.02
N LYS A 16 5.50 4.73 0.87
CA LYS A 16 4.61 5.72 0.26
C LYS A 16 3.30 5.88 1.04
N ARG A 17 2.95 4.89 1.87
CA ARG A 17 1.71 4.87 2.67
C ARG A 17 0.44 5.12 1.83
N ALA A 18 0.50 4.77 0.54
CA ALA A 18 -0.55 5.02 -0.45
C ALA A 18 -1.40 3.77 -0.72
N THR A 19 -1.07 2.65 -0.10
CA THR A 19 -1.74 1.35 -0.27
C THR A 19 -2.07 0.78 1.09
N ILE A 20 -3.24 0.16 1.22
CA ILE A 20 -3.56 -0.69 2.37
C ILE A 20 -3.10 -2.10 2.02
N ASN A 21 -2.31 -2.72 2.90
CA ASN A 21 -1.92 -4.13 2.80
C ASN A 21 -2.59 -4.92 3.94
N PRO A 22 -3.77 -5.52 3.72
CA PRO A 22 -4.48 -6.26 4.76
C PRO A 22 -3.67 -7.44 5.29
N GLN A 23 -3.50 -7.50 6.61
CA GLN A 23 -2.79 -8.52 7.35
C GLN A 23 -3.74 -9.68 7.66
N ASN A 24 -3.90 -10.59 6.70
CA ASN A 24 -4.73 -11.78 6.85
C ASN A 24 -3.88 -13.03 7.12
N VAL A 25 -4.42 -13.93 7.96
CA VAL A 25 -3.81 -15.25 8.26
C VAL A 25 -4.39 -16.40 7.42
N ASP A 26 -5.53 -16.16 6.78
CA ASP A 26 -6.22 -17.11 5.91
C ASP A 26 -5.75 -16.97 4.44
N ARG A 27 -6.44 -17.62 3.49
CA ARG A 27 -6.14 -17.53 2.06
C ARG A 27 -7.01 -16.53 1.30
N ASN A 28 -7.70 -15.64 2.02
CA ASN A 28 -8.72 -14.74 1.48
C ASN A 28 -8.17 -13.34 1.16
N CYS A 29 -6.88 -13.20 0.83
CA CYS A 29 -6.26 -11.87 0.61
C CYS A 29 -6.99 -11.02 -0.43
N PHE A 30 -7.57 -11.64 -1.48
CA PHE A 30 -8.38 -10.94 -2.46
C PHE A 30 -9.63 -10.33 -1.82
N LYS A 31 -10.41 -11.11 -1.07
CA LYS A 31 -11.58 -10.64 -0.32
C LYS A 31 -11.21 -9.46 0.59
N TRP A 32 -10.16 -9.62 1.39
CA TRP A 32 -9.73 -8.56 2.30
C TRP A 32 -9.24 -7.31 1.56
N ALA A 33 -8.52 -7.45 0.44
CA ALA A 33 -8.09 -6.31 -0.37
C ALA A 33 -9.27 -5.53 -0.96
N ILE A 34 -10.34 -6.21 -1.39
CA ILE A 34 -11.57 -5.57 -1.85
C ILE A 34 -12.28 -4.84 -0.69
N LEU A 35 -12.45 -5.51 0.45
CA LEU A 35 -13.16 -4.95 1.60
C LEU A 35 -12.44 -3.77 2.24
N ALA A 36 -11.12 -3.66 2.07
CA ALA A 36 -10.31 -2.53 2.55
C ALA A 36 -10.85 -1.16 2.08
N ARG A 37 -11.60 -1.09 0.97
CA ARG A 37 -12.24 0.14 0.50
C ARG A 37 -13.24 0.74 1.51
N HIS A 38 -13.84 -0.09 2.35
CA HIS A 38 -14.86 0.33 3.33
C HIS A 38 -14.28 0.53 4.73
N VAL A 39 -13.04 0.12 4.96
CA VAL A 39 -12.38 0.20 6.25
C VAL A 39 -11.88 1.61 6.49
N THR A 40 -12.23 2.17 7.65
CA THR A 40 -11.85 3.53 8.06
C THR A 40 -11.31 3.52 9.48
N GLY A 41 -10.68 4.62 9.89
CA GLY A 41 -10.15 4.79 11.25
C GLY A 41 -8.71 4.30 11.41
N THR A 42 -8.38 3.80 12.60
CA THR A 42 -7.05 3.31 12.95
C THR A 42 -6.89 1.85 12.57
N ALA A 43 -5.64 1.38 12.44
CA ALA A 43 -5.31 0.00 12.15
C ALA A 43 -5.98 -0.58 10.88
N VAL A 44 -6.13 0.22 9.83
CA VAL A 44 -6.76 -0.18 8.56
C VAL A 44 -6.11 -1.41 7.91
N CYS A 45 -4.84 -1.70 8.21
CA CYS A 45 -4.16 -2.90 7.71
C CYS A 45 -4.54 -4.18 8.48
N ARG A 46 -5.07 -4.10 9.70
CA ARG A 46 -5.38 -5.29 10.50
C ARG A 46 -6.77 -5.83 10.14
N VAL A 47 -6.82 -7.07 9.67
CA VAL A 47 -8.09 -7.77 9.41
C VAL A 47 -8.73 -8.18 10.73
N GLY A 48 -10.02 -7.89 10.88
CA GLY A 48 -10.81 -8.14 12.08
C GLY A 48 -12.24 -7.64 11.93
N GLN A 49 -12.89 -7.24 13.02
CA GLN A 49 -14.29 -6.79 13.01
C GLN A 49 -14.56 -5.63 12.04
N ASN A 50 -13.58 -4.73 11.88
CA ASN A 50 -13.60 -3.63 10.93
C ASN A 50 -13.74 -4.08 9.46
N TYR A 51 -13.30 -5.29 9.13
CA TYR A 51 -13.50 -5.92 7.81
C TYR A 51 -14.73 -6.82 7.78
N MET A 52 -14.97 -7.62 8.82
CA MET A 52 -16.07 -8.59 8.89
C MET A 52 -17.45 -7.95 8.71
N GLN A 53 -17.64 -6.73 9.22
CA GLN A 53 -18.86 -5.94 9.06
C GLN A 53 -19.15 -5.49 7.60
N HIS A 54 -18.28 -5.81 6.65
CA HIS A 54 -18.41 -5.43 5.25
C HIS A 54 -18.51 -6.63 4.30
N GLU A 55 -18.54 -7.86 4.83
CA GLU A 55 -18.47 -9.08 4.01
C GLU A 55 -19.65 -9.25 3.05
N ASP A 56 -20.79 -8.63 3.35
CA ASP A 56 -22.02 -8.64 2.56
C ASP A 56 -22.04 -7.61 1.43
N LYS A 57 -21.04 -6.72 1.35
CA LYS A 57 -21.01 -5.63 0.35
C LYS A 57 -20.71 -6.08 -1.07
N TYR A 58 -20.15 -7.28 -1.25
CA TYR A 58 -19.80 -7.83 -2.55
C TYR A 58 -20.13 -9.31 -2.62
N ASN A 59 -20.50 -9.76 -3.82
CA ASN A 59 -20.77 -11.16 -4.08
C ASN A 59 -19.47 -11.90 -4.42
N PHE A 60 -19.04 -12.81 -3.54
CA PHE A 60 -17.87 -13.69 -3.72
C PHE A 60 -18.24 -15.13 -4.13
N ASP A 61 -19.49 -15.39 -4.54
CA ASP A 61 -19.94 -16.72 -4.93
C ASP A 61 -19.17 -17.24 -6.14
N GLY A 62 -18.74 -18.50 -6.06
CA GLY A 62 -17.95 -19.14 -7.11
C GLY A 62 -16.52 -18.61 -7.25
N ILE A 63 -16.06 -17.78 -6.31
CA ILE A 63 -14.66 -17.36 -6.20
C ILE A 63 -13.89 -18.37 -5.37
N THR A 64 -12.84 -18.94 -5.95
CA THR A 64 -11.95 -19.86 -5.24
C THR A 64 -10.95 -19.07 -4.39
N PHE A 65 -10.51 -19.64 -3.26
CA PHE A 65 -9.44 -19.06 -2.45
C PHE A 65 -8.27 -20.05 -2.29
N PRO A 66 -7.02 -19.64 -2.56
CA PRO A 66 -6.61 -18.30 -2.99
C PRO A 66 -7.06 -17.99 -4.43
N THR A 67 -7.49 -16.75 -4.66
CA THR A 67 -8.16 -16.36 -5.92
C THR A 67 -7.20 -16.42 -7.12
N PRO A 68 -7.46 -17.31 -8.10
CA PRO A 68 -6.73 -17.27 -9.36
C PRO A 68 -7.16 -16.04 -10.18
N ILE A 69 -6.26 -15.53 -11.03
CA ILE A 69 -6.57 -14.36 -11.88
C ILE A 69 -7.83 -14.59 -12.74
N SER A 70 -8.08 -15.83 -13.19
CA SER A 70 -9.28 -16.19 -13.94
C SER A 70 -10.59 -15.96 -13.19
N ASP A 71 -10.57 -16.03 -11.84
CA ASP A 71 -11.77 -15.83 -11.02
C ASP A 71 -12.07 -14.34 -10.81
N ILE A 72 -11.13 -13.43 -11.11
CA ILE A 72 -11.39 -11.97 -11.03
C ILE A 72 -12.50 -11.57 -12.01
N THR A 73 -12.49 -12.13 -13.22
CA THR A 73 -13.57 -11.87 -14.19
C THR A 73 -14.92 -12.42 -13.71
N LYS A 74 -14.94 -13.50 -12.92
CA LYS A 74 -16.18 -13.98 -12.28
C LYS A 74 -16.64 -12.98 -11.21
N PHE A 75 -15.71 -12.48 -10.41
CA PHE A 75 -16.01 -11.48 -9.38
C PHE A 75 -16.60 -10.21 -9.98
N GLU A 76 -16.01 -9.68 -11.05
CA GLU A 76 -16.55 -8.50 -11.75
C GLU A 76 -17.95 -8.76 -12.33
N LYS A 77 -18.19 -9.95 -12.91
CA LYS A 77 -19.53 -10.35 -13.40
C LYS A 77 -20.57 -10.43 -12.28
N ASN A 78 -20.17 -10.91 -11.11
CA ASN A 78 -21.05 -10.98 -9.93
C ASN A 78 -21.32 -9.58 -9.32
N ASN A 79 -20.51 -8.57 -9.65
CA ASN A 79 -20.56 -7.23 -9.07
C ASN A 79 -20.51 -6.16 -10.18
N LEU A 80 -21.62 -5.97 -10.91
CA LEU A 80 -21.71 -5.19 -12.16
C LEU A 80 -21.11 -3.78 -12.14
N ASN A 81 -20.95 -3.16 -10.98
CA ASN A 81 -20.39 -1.80 -10.81
C ASN A 81 -18.94 -1.80 -10.29
N VAL A 82 -18.25 -2.93 -10.36
CA VAL A 82 -16.89 -3.10 -9.85
C VAL A 82 -15.98 -3.53 -10.99
N SER A 83 -14.83 -2.86 -11.09
CA SER A 83 -13.73 -3.24 -11.98
C SER A 83 -12.46 -3.40 -11.15
N ILE A 84 -11.63 -4.37 -11.53
CA ILE A 84 -10.41 -4.76 -10.83
C ILE A 84 -9.22 -4.63 -11.78
N ASN A 85 -8.25 -3.81 -11.38
CA ASN A 85 -6.98 -3.69 -12.07
C ASN A 85 -5.90 -4.48 -11.32
N VAL A 86 -5.17 -5.33 -12.03
CA VAL A 86 -4.10 -6.15 -11.46
C VAL A 86 -2.76 -5.71 -12.03
N TYR A 87 -1.83 -5.35 -11.15
CA TYR A 87 -0.48 -4.91 -11.51
C TYR A 87 0.58 -5.89 -10.98
N GLY A 88 1.60 -6.15 -11.79
CA GLY A 88 2.77 -6.92 -11.38
C GLY A 88 3.96 -6.02 -11.07
N LEU A 89 4.71 -6.37 -10.03
CA LEU A 89 5.99 -5.74 -9.72
C LEU A 89 7.11 -6.50 -10.42
N ASP A 90 7.79 -5.86 -11.37
CA ASP A 90 9.04 -6.39 -11.92
C ASP A 90 10.19 -6.03 -10.98
N LYS A 91 11.04 -7.02 -10.65
CA LYS A 91 12.17 -6.89 -9.72
C LYS A 91 13.19 -5.84 -10.18
N LYS A 92 13.19 -5.46 -11.47
CA LYS A 92 14.11 -4.48 -12.07
C LYS A 92 13.84 -3.03 -11.66
N PHE A 93 12.70 -2.70 -11.05
CA PHE A 93 12.34 -1.33 -10.63
C PHE A 93 12.64 -1.01 -9.16
N GLN A 94 13.51 -1.78 -8.50
CA GLN A 94 14.11 -1.33 -7.25
C GLN A 94 15.01 -0.13 -7.58
N ILE A 95 14.47 1.08 -7.44
CA ILE A 95 15.19 2.33 -7.66
C ILE A 95 16.51 2.26 -6.88
N PRO A 96 17.68 2.53 -7.51
CA PRO A 96 18.95 2.57 -6.81
C PRO A 96 18.84 3.46 -5.58
N LYS A 97 19.47 3.08 -4.47
CA LYS A 97 19.61 3.95 -3.30
C LYS A 97 20.21 5.28 -3.78
N LEU A 98 19.39 6.33 -3.86
CA LEU A 98 19.89 7.67 -4.06
C LEU A 98 20.59 8.08 -2.76
N HIS A 99 21.91 7.91 -2.73
CA HIS A 99 22.75 8.49 -1.70
C HIS A 99 22.82 9.99 -1.96
N TYR A 100 21.96 10.76 -1.30
CA TYR A 100 22.15 12.21 -1.20
C TYR A 100 23.25 12.47 -0.17
N THR A 101 24.48 12.70 -0.63
CA THR A 101 25.52 13.33 0.19
C THR A 101 25.33 14.84 0.12
N ALA A 102 24.68 15.42 1.12
CA ALA A 102 24.69 16.86 1.31
C ALA A 102 26.01 17.25 1.99
N THR A 103 26.97 17.73 1.21
CA THR A 103 28.08 18.55 1.72
C THR A 103 28.00 19.91 1.05
N HIS A 104 27.38 20.86 1.74
CA HIS A 104 27.74 22.26 1.59
C HIS A 104 27.97 22.80 3.00
N HIS A 105 29.24 22.81 3.40
CA HIS A 105 29.71 23.65 4.50
C HIS A 105 29.51 25.10 4.07
N LEU A 106 28.51 25.78 4.61
CA LEU A 106 28.43 27.24 4.56
C LEU A 106 29.22 27.77 5.76
N SER A 107 30.44 28.25 5.49
CA SER A 107 31.23 29.02 6.44
C SER A 107 30.60 30.40 6.62
N HIS A 108 30.02 30.67 7.79
CA HIS A 108 29.69 32.04 8.20
C HIS A 108 30.98 32.79 8.56
N GLN A 109 31.34 33.80 7.78
CA GLN A 109 32.28 34.84 8.18
C GLN A 109 31.50 35.97 8.84
N THR A 110 31.86 36.30 10.08
CA THR A 110 31.36 37.45 10.84
C THR A 110 32.05 38.72 10.33
N PRO A 111 31.35 39.82 9.98
CA PRO A 111 32.01 41.08 9.64
C PRO A 111 32.50 41.82 10.91
N PRO A 112 33.61 42.57 10.81
CA PRO A 112 34.29 43.18 11.96
C PRO A 112 33.55 44.42 12.48
N SER A 113 33.68 44.64 13.79
CA SER A 113 33.19 45.81 14.52
C SER A 113 33.93 47.08 14.10
N GLU A 114 33.21 48.06 13.55
CA GLU A 114 33.75 49.40 13.29
C GLU A 114 33.21 50.39 14.34
N GLN A 115 34.16 50.92 15.12
CA GLN A 115 33.97 51.98 16.11
C GLN A 115 33.64 53.30 15.40
N ARG A 116 32.65 54.05 15.89
CA ARG A 116 32.47 55.46 15.52
C ARG A 116 32.88 56.38 16.69
N PRO A 117 33.74 57.39 16.48
CA PRO A 117 34.00 58.43 17.47
C PRO A 117 33.03 59.61 17.33
N PHE A 118 32.95 60.35 18.45
CA PHE A 118 32.13 61.52 18.84
C PHE A 118 30.73 61.22 19.39
#